data_AF-A0A023G5G4-F1
#
_entry.id   AF-A0A023G5G4-F1
#
_cell.length_a   1.000
_cell.length_b   1.000
_cell.length_c   1.000
_cell.angle_alpha   90.00
_cell.angle_beta   90.00
_cell.angle_gamma   90.00
#
_symmetry.space_group_name_H-M   'P 1'
#
loop_
_entity.id
_entity.type
_entity.pdbx_description
1 polymer ?
#
loop_
_entity_poly.entity_id
_entity_poly.type
_entity_poly.pdbx_seq_one_letter_code
_entity_poly.pdbx_strand_id
1 'polypeptide(L)'
;TQSTAGLFAKMEYLRLARTLEGYGELSFPHCSCDARKDGHVVSTLGIDGLKLQACRDDGTLEAQVIEFPWDTVAEWEVDEEGMAFAFQYTRPDKKPRWVKIFTPYFLFMFDCFERIQEERTWRTENASSG
;
A
#
# COMPACT_ATOMS: atom_id res chain seq x y z
N THR A 1 29.57 29.78 -0.69
CA THR A 1 29.95 28.49 -1.32
C THR A 1 29.69 27.26 -0.44
N GLN A 2 29.57 27.36 0.90
CA GLN A 2 29.18 26.22 1.76
C GLN A 2 27.69 25.79 1.64
N SER A 3 26.80 26.71 1.24
CA SER A 3 25.35 26.46 1.14
C SER A 3 24.96 25.45 0.04
N THR A 4 25.68 25.45 -1.09
CA THR A 4 25.38 24.55 -2.22
C THR A 4 25.88 23.13 -1.97
N ALA A 5 27.04 22.95 -1.34
CA ALA A 5 27.62 21.63 -1.06
C ALA A 5 26.73 20.77 -0.14
N GLY A 6 26.12 21.38 0.88
CA GLY A 6 25.15 20.69 1.76
C GLY A 6 23.87 20.28 1.02
N LEU A 7 23.41 21.10 0.06
CA LEU A 7 22.25 20.77 -0.78
C LEU A 7 22.56 19.61 -1.73
N PHE A 8 23.75 19.59 -2.35
CA PHE A 8 24.19 18.48 -3.21
C PHE A 8 24.26 17.16 -2.45
N ALA A 9 24.87 17.15 -1.26
CA ALA A 9 24.94 15.96 -0.42
C ALA A 9 23.54 15.44 -0.04
N LYS A 10 22.61 16.34 0.30
CA LYS A 10 21.22 15.98 0.58
C LYS A 10 20.50 15.37 -0.63
N MET A 11 20.70 15.93 -1.82
CA MET A 11 20.09 15.42 -3.05
C MET A 11 20.65 14.03 -3.42
N GLU A 12 21.95 13.82 -3.26
CA GLU A 12 22.59 12.53 -3.51
C GLU A 12 22.11 11.46 -2.52
N TYR A 13 22.01 11.82 -1.23
CA TYR A 13 21.41 10.94 -0.22
C TYR A 13 19.97 10.57 -0.56
N LEU A 14 19.12 11.54 -0.92
CA LEU A 14 17.74 11.26 -1.31
C LEU A 14 17.66 10.44 -2.60
N ARG A 15 18.60 10.62 -3.53
CA ARG A 15 18.68 9.79 -4.74
C ARG A 15 18.94 8.33 -4.38
N LEU A 16 19.88 8.07 -3.46
CA LEU A 16 20.16 6.72 -2.96
C LEU A 16 19.01 6.15 -2.12
N ALA A 17 18.46 6.94 -1.19
CA ALA A 17 17.38 6.50 -0.32
C ALA A 17 16.15 6.04 -1.12
N ARG A 18 15.83 6.74 -2.22
CA ARG A 18 14.75 6.36 -3.14
C ARG A 18 14.96 5.04 -3.88
N THR A 19 16.18 4.50 -3.91
CA THR A 19 16.44 3.16 -4.49
C THR A 19 16.37 2.04 -3.46
N LEU A 20 16.19 2.36 -2.17
CA LEU A 20 16.07 1.37 -1.11
C LEU A 20 14.66 0.79 -1.07
N GLU A 21 14.58 -0.52 -0.85
CA GLU A 21 13.31 -1.21 -0.63
C GLU A 21 12.56 -0.61 0.58
N GLY A 22 11.24 -0.46 0.44
CA GLY A 22 10.39 0.13 1.46
C GLY A 22 10.45 1.67 1.55
N TYR A 23 11.33 2.34 0.79
CA TYR A 23 11.31 3.80 0.75
C TYR A 23 10.00 4.31 0.16
N GLY A 24 9.30 5.18 0.91
CA GLY A 24 8.00 5.70 0.49
C GLY A 24 6.86 4.69 0.62
N GLU A 25 7.08 3.59 1.34
CA GLU A 25 6.04 2.62 1.68
C GLU A 25 5.69 2.70 3.18
N LEU A 26 4.43 2.42 3.50
CA LEU A 26 3.89 2.32 4.85
C LEU A 26 3.48 0.89 5.13
N SER A 27 4.09 0.25 6.13
CA SER A 27 3.75 -1.12 6.54
C SER A 27 2.94 -1.14 7.83
N PHE A 28 1.85 -1.89 7.84
CA PHE A 28 0.96 -2.08 8.97
C PHE A 28 1.36 -3.33 9.78
N PRO A 29 1.07 -3.37 11.09
CA PRO A 29 1.23 -4.59 11.88
C PRO A 29 0.49 -5.77 11.27
N HIS A 30 0.99 -6.99 11.52
CA HIS A 30 0.36 -8.20 11.02
C HIS A 30 -1.09 -8.30 11.54
N CYS A 31 -1.99 -8.80 10.70
CA CYS A 31 -3.41 -8.90 11.01
C CYS A 31 -4.07 -10.01 10.20
N SER A 32 -5.23 -10.48 10.64
CA SER A 32 -5.99 -11.51 9.93
C SER A 32 -6.61 -10.96 8.64
N CYS A 33 -6.71 -11.80 7.60
CA CYS A 33 -7.24 -11.41 6.29
C CYS A 33 -8.01 -12.56 5.62
N ASP A 34 -9.12 -12.24 4.95
CA ASP A 34 -9.97 -13.21 4.24
C ASP A 34 -9.44 -13.60 2.84
N ALA A 35 -8.31 -13.04 2.42
CA ALA A 35 -7.61 -13.45 1.21
C ALA A 35 -7.15 -14.91 1.29
N ARG A 36 -7.03 -15.46 2.50
CA ARG A 36 -6.61 -16.82 2.80
C ARG A 36 -7.53 -17.44 3.85
N LYS A 37 -7.64 -18.77 3.81
CA LYS A 37 -8.25 -19.53 4.91
C LYS A 37 -7.25 -19.54 6.07
N ASP A 38 -7.58 -18.86 7.17
CA ASP A 38 -6.78 -18.70 8.39
C ASP A 38 -5.43 -17.96 8.23
N GLY A 39 -5.31 -17.05 7.25
CA GLY A 39 -4.05 -16.36 6.98
C GLY A 39 -3.92 -14.99 7.66
N HIS A 40 -2.80 -14.77 8.34
CA HIS A 40 -2.35 -13.43 8.70
C HIS A 40 -1.56 -12.82 7.56
N VAL A 41 -1.60 -11.50 7.45
CA VAL A 41 -0.85 -10.72 6.47
C VAL A 41 -0.22 -9.50 7.11
N VAL A 42 0.94 -9.11 6.58
CA VAL A 42 1.48 -7.76 6.73
C VAL A 42 1.10 -6.99 5.47
N SER A 43 0.42 -5.86 5.66
CA SER A 43 -0.02 -5.00 4.57
C SER A 43 0.95 -3.85 4.39
N THR A 44 1.40 -3.60 3.16
CA THR A 44 2.32 -2.52 2.83
C THR A 44 1.73 -1.68 1.70
N LEU A 45 1.55 -0.38 1.95
CA LEU A 45 1.04 0.59 0.99
C LEU A 45 2.18 1.42 0.44
N GLY A 46 2.27 1.51 -0.88
CA GLY A 46 3.21 2.37 -1.58
C GLY A 46 2.53 3.14 -2.70
N ILE A 47 3.29 4.01 -3.36
CA ILE A 47 2.76 4.79 -4.49
C ILE A 47 2.41 3.92 -5.70
N ASP A 48 3.04 2.74 -5.83
CA ASP A 48 2.85 1.81 -6.96
C ASP A 48 1.69 0.81 -6.71
N GLY A 49 1.38 0.52 -5.45
CA GLY A 49 0.30 -0.41 -5.11
C GLY A 49 0.23 -0.78 -3.63
N LEU A 50 -0.64 -1.74 -3.34
CA LEU A 50 -0.71 -2.46 -2.07
C LEU A 50 0.00 -3.82 -2.21
N LYS A 51 0.70 -4.25 -1.16
CA LYS A 51 1.24 -5.60 -1.02
C LYS A 51 0.66 -6.27 0.23
N LEU A 52 0.28 -7.53 0.10
CA LEU A 52 -0.08 -8.41 1.22
C LEU A 52 0.94 -9.54 1.29
N GLN A 53 1.82 -9.48 2.29
CA GLN A 53 2.75 -10.55 2.59
C GLN A 53 2.12 -11.50 3.59
N ALA A 54 2.03 -12.79 3.23
CA ALA A 54 1.57 -13.81 4.15
C ALA A 54 2.50 -13.92 5.37
N CYS A 55 1.91 -14.13 6.54
CA CYS A 55 2.65 -14.37 7.77
C CYS A 55 1.83 -15.28 8.69
N ARG A 56 2.49 -15.80 9.72
CA ARG A 56 1.85 -16.57 10.80
C ARG A 56 1.12 -15.64 11.77
N ASP A 57 0.34 -16.23 12.66
CA ASP A 57 -0.36 -15.54 13.75
C ASP A 57 0.59 -14.86 14.76
N ASP A 58 1.84 -15.31 14.83
CA ASP A 58 2.93 -14.66 15.59
C ASP A 58 3.65 -13.53 14.82
N GLY A 59 3.25 -13.28 13.57
CA GLY A 59 3.86 -12.27 12.68
C GLY A 59 5.10 -12.74 11.92
N THR A 60 5.51 -14.01 12.05
CA THR A 60 6.62 -14.56 11.25
C THR A 60 6.26 -14.53 9.77
N LEU A 61 7.06 -13.81 8.97
CA LEU A 61 6.84 -13.64 7.54
C LEU A 61 7.01 -14.95 6.77
N GLU A 62 6.14 -15.13 5.77
CA GLU A 62 6.26 -16.19 4.77
C GLU A 62 6.72 -15.63 3.43
N ALA A 63 7.18 -16.52 2.54
CA ALA A 63 7.70 -16.13 1.23
C ALA A 63 6.62 -15.58 0.28
N GLN A 64 5.34 -15.85 0.56
CA GLN A 64 4.28 -15.51 -0.37
C GLN A 64 3.82 -14.06 -0.21
N VAL A 65 4.06 -13.26 -1.25
CA VAL A 65 3.60 -11.88 -1.37
C VAL A 65 2.60 -11.80 -2.52
N ILE A 66 1.50 -11.07 -2.31
CA ILE A 66 0.54 -10.74 -3.37
C ILE A 66 0.55 -9.23 -3.54
N GLU A 67 0.82 -8.79 -4.76
CA GLU A 67 0.83 -7.37 -5.12
C GLU A 67 -0.47 -7.00 -5.83
N PHE A 68 -0.97 -5.81 -5.49
CA PHE A 68 -2.16 -5.20 -6.04
C PHE A 68 -1.75 -3.84 -6.57
N PRO A 69 -1.32 -3.76 -7.85
CA PRO A 69 -1.11 -2.47 -8.51
C PRO A 69 -2.39 -1.67 -8.43
N TRP A 70 -2.28 -0.37 -8.21
CA TRP A 70 -3.48 0.46 -7.98
C TRP A 70 -4.48 0.44 -9.14
N ASP A 71 -4.03 0.22 -10.37
CA ASP A 71 -4.90 0.09 -11.55
C ASP A 71 -5.81 -1.15 -11.51
N THR A 72 -5.50 -2.11 -10.63
CA THR A 72 -6.32 -3.30 -10.40
C THR A 72 -7.36 -3.11 -9.31
N VAL A 73 -7.22 -2.07 -8.47
CA VAL A 73 -8.10 -1.79 -7.34
C VAL A 73 -9.20 -0.84 -7.80
N ALA A 74 -10.46 -1.26 -7.68
CA ALA A 74 -11.61 -0.54 -8.21
C ALA A 74 -12.37 0.25 -7.13
N GLU A 75 -12.58 -0.37 -5.97
CA GLU A 75 -13.40 0.16 -4.88
C GLU A 75 -12.75 -0.18 -3.53
N TRP A 76 -12.99 0.63 -2.52
CA TRP A 76 -12.58 0.36 -1.14
C TRP A 76 -13.56 0.98 -0.15
N GLU A 77 -13.70 0.34 1.01
CA GLU A 77 -14.65 0.74 2.05
C GLU A 77 -14.15 0.35 3.44
N VAL A 78 -14.78 0.93 4.45
CA VAL A 78 -14.58 0.59 5.86
C VAL A 78 -15.80 -0.18 6.37
N ASP A 79 -15.54 -1.29 7.05
CA ASP A 79 -16.50 -2.05 7.82
C ASP A 79 -16.25 -1.79 9.31
N GLU A 80 -16.96 -0.81 9.88
CA GLU A 80 -16.77 -0.39 11.28
C GLU A 80 -17.16 -1.50 12.26
N GLU A 81 -18.23 -2.25 11.98
CA GLU A 81 -18.69 -3.35 12.83
C GLU A 81 -17.67 -4.49 12.86
N GLY A 82 -17.10 -4.82 11.70
CA GLY A 82 -16.05 -5.83 11.55
C GLY A 82 -14.65 -5.35 11.94
N MET A 83 -14.46 -4.06 12.23
CA MET A 83 -13.16 -3.41 12.39
C MET A 83 -12.20 -3.77 11.24
N ALA A 84 -12.69 -3.61 10.01
CA ALA A 84 -11.99 -4.06 8.82
C ALA A 84 -11.92 -2.97 7.74
N PHE A 85 -10.80 -2.99 7.02
CA PHE A 85 -10.65 -2.28 5.76
C PHE A 85 -10.88 -3.27 4.62
N ALA A 86 -11.71 -2.91 3.65
CA ALA A 86 -12.04 -3.75 2.52
C ALA A 86 -11.67 -3.07 1.20
N PHE A 87 -11.13 -3.83 0.25
CA PHE A 87 -10.90 -3.35 -1.11
C PHE A 87 -11.28 -4.41 -2.14
N GLN A 88 -11.79 -3.95 -3.27
CA GLN A 88 -12.10 -4.78 -4.42
C GLN A 88 -11.00 -4.65 -5.46
N TYR A 89 -10.49 -5.79 -5.93
CA TYR A 89 -9.53 -5.82 -7.02
C TYR A 89 -10.00 -6.75 -8.14
N THR A 90 -9.54 -6.46 -9.35
CA THR A 90 -9.84 -7.25 -10.56
C THR A 90 -8.55 -7.77 -11.18
N ARG A 91 -8.51 -9.06 -11.48
CA ARG A 91 -7.46 -9.67 -12.30
C ARG A 91 -7.94 -9.82 -13.74
N PRO A 92 -7.05 -9.82 -14.74
CA PRO A 92 -7.41 -10.14 -16.11
C PRO A 92 -8.25 -11.43 -16.16
N ASP A 93 -9.39 -11.37 -16.84
CA ASP A 93 -10.30 -12.51 -17.06
C ASP A 93 -10.90 -13.14 -15.79
N LYS A 94 -10.89 -12.43 -14.66
CA LYS A 94 -11.54 -12.85 -13.41
C LYS A 94 -12.60 -11.84 -12.99
N LYS A 95 -13.61 -12.33 -12.28
CA LYS A 95 -14.58 -11.46 -11.61
C LYS A 95 -13.86 -10.63 -10.53
N PRO A 96 -14.30 -9.39 -10.29
CA PRO A 96 -13.82 -8.61 -9.16
C PRO A 96 -13.96 -9.38 -7.84
N ARG A 97 -12.97 -9.26 -6.96
CA ARG A 97 -12.94 -9.95 -5.67
C ARG A 97 -12.67 -8.93 -4.56
N TRP A 98 -13.49 -8.99 -3.51
CA TRP A 98 -13.25 -8.28 -2.27
C TRP A 98 -12.22 -8.98 -1.40
N VAL A 99 -11.42 -8.18 -0.72
CA VAL A 99 -10.49 -8.60 0.34
C VAL A 99 -10.82 -7.75 1.56
N LYS A 100 -10.97 -8.40 2.73
CA LYS A 100 -11.07 -7.74 4.02
C LYS A 100 -9.80 -7.96 4.84
N ILE A 101 -9.31 -6.87 5.43
CA ILE A 101 -8.18 -6.82 6.35
C ILE A 101 -8.72 -6.41 7.72
N PHE A 102 -8.68 -7.33 8.68
CA PHE A 102 -9.25 -7.13 10.02
C PHE A 102 -8.18 -6.55 10.94
N THR A 103 -8.19 -5.25 11.14
CA THR A 103 -7.09 -4.53 11.80
C THR A 103 -7.62 -3.34 12.57
N PRO A 104 -7.12 -3.02 13.78
CA PRO A 104 -7.54 -1.81 14.50
C PRO A 104 -7.15 -0.52 13.78
N TYR A 105 -6.31 -0.58 12.74
CA TYR A 105 -5.88 0.55 11.94
C TYR A 105 -6.73 0.76 10.68
N PHE A 106 -7.93 0.18 10.60
CA PHE A 106 -8.75 0.15 9.39
C PHE A 106 -9.08 1.56 8.85
N LEU A 107 -9.38 2.52 9.72
CA LEU A 107 -9.60 3.92 9.33
C LEU A 107 -8.34 4.56 8.77
N PHE A 108 -7.19 4.34 9.41
CA PHE A 108 -5.92 4.91 8.94
C PHE A 108 -5.49 4.29 7.59
N MET A 109 -5.78 3.01 7.38
CA MET A 109 -5.57 2.36 6.09
C MET A 109 -6.44 2.97 4.99
N PHE A 110 -7.71 3.25 5.30
CA PHE A 110 -8.62 3.96 4.40
C PHE A 110 -8.10 5.37 4.05
N ASP A 111 -7.71 6.16 5.05
CA ASP A 111 -7.14 7.49 4.83
C ASP A 111 -5.89 7.46 3.95
N CYS A 112 -5.05 6.42 4.10
CA CYS A 112 -3.88 6.23 3.25
C CYS A 112 -4.27 5.93 1.79
N PHE A 113 -5.29 5.08 1.57
CA PHE A 113 -5.84 4.82 0.23
C PHE A 113 -6.36 6.10 -0.41
N GLU A 114 -7.21 6.85 0.28
CA GLU A 114 -7.75 8.13 -0.21
C GLU A 114 -6.63 9.08 -0.62
N ARG A 115 -5.62 9.23 0.25
CA ARG A 115 -4.52 10.17 -0.01
C ARG A 115 -3.65 9.79 -1.19
N ILE A 116 -3.37 8.49 -1.35
CA ILE A 116 -2.60 7.97 -2.49
C ILE A 116 -3.38 8.17 -3.79
N GLN A 117 -4.69 7.90 -3.78
CA GLN A 117 -5.52 8.02 -4.98
C GLN A 117 -5.71 9.48 -5.42
N GLU A 118 -5.83 10.42 -4.47
CA GLU A 118 -5.79 11.85 -4.75
C GLU A 118 -4.46 12.25 -5.42
N GLU A 119 -3.32 11.79 -4.88
CA GLU A 119 -2.00 12.09 -5.47
C GLU A 119 -1.84 11.51 -6.88
N ARG A 120 -2.34 10.30 -7.12
CA ARG A 120 -2.33 9.67 -8.44
C ARG A 120 -3.19 10.42 -9.47
N THR A 121 -4.33 10.93 -9.03
CA THR A 121 -5.20 11.77 -9.86
C THR A 121 -4.47 13.05 -10.26
N TRP A 122 -3.87 13.77 -9.30
CA TRP A 122 -3.09 14.98 -9.58
C TRP A 122 -1.92 14.74 -10.52
N ARG A 123 -1.21 13.62 -10.38
CA ARG A 123 -0.10 13.26 -11.30
C ARG A 123 -0.60 13.04 -12.73
N THR A 124 -1.77 12.43 -12.89
CA THR A 124 -2.39 12.19 -14.20
C THR A 124 -2.83 13.50 -14.85
N GLU A 125 -3.49 14.39 -14.10
CA GLU A 125 -3.92 15.70 -14.58
C GLU A 125 -2.73 16.58 -14.99
N ASN A 126 -1.69 16.62 -14.15
CA ASN A 126 -0.46 17.38 -14.45
C ASN A 126 0.32 16.81 -15.64
N ALA A 127 0.30 15.49 -15.85
CA ALA A 127 0.91 14.86 -17.02
C ALA A 127 0.14 15.13 -18.32
N SER A 128 -1.19 15.31 -18.25
CA SER A 128 -2.01 15.71 -19.41
C SER A 128 -1.94 17.20 -19.75
N SER A 129 -1.39 18.02 -18.85
CA SER A 129 -1.33 19.48 -18.97
C SER A 129 0.04 20.01 -19.43
N GLY A 130 1.01 19.13 -19.70
CA GLY A 130 2.36 19.47 -20.19
C GLY A 130 2.67 18.81 -21.53
#